data_AF-A0A2V5N1A1-F1
#
_entry.id   AF-A0A2V5N1A1-F1
#
_cell.length_a   1.000
_cell.length_b   1.000
_cell.length_c   1.000
_cell.angle_alpha   90.00
_cell.angle_beta   90.00
_cell.angle_gamma   90.00
#
_symmetry.space_group_name_H-M   'P 1'
#
loop_
_entity.id
_entity.type
_entity.pdbx_description
1 polymer ?
#
loop_
_entity_poly.entity_id
_entity_poly.type
_entity_poly.pdbx_seq_one_letter_code
_entity_poly.pdbx_strand_id
1 'polypeptide(L)'
;MPRIYYLPDEREVETDETEPILQASLRVGIPHAHACGGKARCSTCRVIILEGLEHCTPRNAKERKLAARLHFGPEIRLACQTKLIGNVKLRRPVLDAVDVELTSQIKTGPILSPVGEEKRIAILFADISGYTSFAESLPPYDVIHVLRRYFHLMGKIIARNGGYISDYVGDGLMALFGIEDATGAAFQAVKAGVEMLEAVEKLNPYLEAMYQRSFQIRIGVHYGPVVLGTIGIANMMKLAAIGDAVNFASRIEAANKQVGTKFLISEDTHHQVSKQVRVNRCCVPVTLRGKSGDYIVYEVIGLGVRALDASSAQKTQDT
;
A
#
# COMPACT_ATOMS: atom_id res chain seq x y z
N MET A 1 -19.54 -6.12 38.54
CA MET A 1 -19.24 -6.00 37.11
C MET A 1 -18.86 -4.55 36.83
N PRO A 2 -17.69 -4.30 36.22
CA PRO A 2 -17.28 -2.97 35.81
C PRO A 2 -18.30 -2.29 34.90
N ARG A 3 -18.46 -0.97 35.05
CA ARG A 3 -19.31 -0.13 34.19
C ARG A 3 -18.49 0.89 33.40
N ILE A 4 -18.87 1.09 32.15
CA ILE A 4 -18.26 2.06 31.24
C ILE A 4 -19.30 3.13 30.91
N TYR A 5 -19.00 4.38 31.25
CA TYR A 5 -19.77 5.53 30.80
C TYR A 5 -19.10 6.14 29.56
N TYR A 6 -19.80 6.12 28.43
CA TYR A 6 -19.31 6.57 27.13
C TYR A 6 -19.75 8.00 26.82
N LEU A 7 -18.78 8.88 26.51
CA LEU A 7 -19.01 10.16 25.87
C LEU A 7 -18.52 10.13 24.41
N PRO A 8 -19.20 10.80 23.45
CA PRO A 8 -20.37 11.67 23.64
C PRO A 8 -21.73 10.96 23.67
N ASP A 9 -21.77 9.62 23.62
CA ASP A 9 -23.02 8.87 23.50
C ASP A 9 -23.95 8.97 24.74
N GLU A 10 -23.42 9.40 25.89
CA GLU A 10 -24.11 9.47 27.19
C GLU A 10 -24.74 8.13 27.61
N ARG A 11 -24.07 7.03 27.28
CA ARG A 11 -24.54 5.66 27.56
C ARG A 11 -23.65 4.96 28.58
N GLU A 12 -24.28 4.26 29.52
CA GLU A 12 -23.60 3.37 30.46
C GLU A 12 -23.73 1.91 30.00
N VAL A 13 -22.64 1.15 30.12
CA VAL A 13 -22.54 -0.24 29.65
C VAL A 13 -21.82 -1.08 30.68
N GLU A 14 -22.40 -2.23 31.05
CA GLU A 14 -21.73 -3.22 31.88
C GLU A 14 -20.78 -4.09 31.03
N THR A 15 -19.62 -4.41 31.58
CA THR A 15 -18.59 -5.25 30.93
C THR A 15 -18.03 -6.27 31.92
N ASP A 16 -17.30 -7.25 31.38
CA ASP A 16 -16.55 -8.25 32.15
C ASP A 16 -15.06 -7.89 32.15
N GLU A 17 -14.34 -8.30 33.20
CA GLU A 17 -12.90 -8.09 33.36
C GLU A 17 -12.06 -8.74 32.26
N THR A 18 -12.64 -9.73 31.56
CA THR A 18 -11.99 -10.40 30.43
C THR A 18 -12.17 -9.68 29.09
N GLU A 19 -13.17 -8.80 28.99
CA GLU A 19 -13.60 -8.11 27.76
C GLU A 19 -12.85 -6.77 27.59
N PRO A 20 -12.21 -6.50 26.44
CA PRO A 20 -11.67 -5.18 26.15
C PRO A 20 -12.78 -4.14 25.92
N ILE A 21 -12.51 -2.87 26.25
CA ILE A 21 -13.45 -1.74 26.05
C ILE A 21 -14.07 -1.74 24.64
N LEU A 22 -13.27 -2.02 23.59
CA LEU A 22 -13.75 -2.03 22.21
C LEU A 22 -14.86 -3.07 22.01
N GLN A 23 -14.68 -4.28 22.55
CA GLN A 23 -15.66 -5.36 22.40
C GLN A 23 -16.94 -5.04 23.17
N ALA A 24 -16.81 -4.46 24.36
CA ALA A 24 -17.94 -3.95 25.14
C ALA A 24 -18.74 -2.88 24.36
N SER A 25 -18.06 -1.95 23.69
CA SER A 25 -18.71 -0.93 22.84
C SER A 25 -19.49 -1.57 21.69
N LEU A 26 -18.85 -2.45 20.92
CA LEU A 26 -19.42 -3.06 19.73
C LEU A 26 -20.61 -3.97 20.07
N ARG A 27 -20.54 -4.71 21.17
CA ARG A 27 -21.60 -5.61 21.65
C ARG A 27 -22.94 -4.90 21.88
N VAL A 28 -22.90 -3.65 22.34
CA VAL A 28 -24.10 -2.85 22.62
C VAL A 28 -24.44 -1.83 21.52
N GLY A 29 -23.79 -1.97 20.36
CA GLY A 29 -24.02 -1.13 19.19
C GLY A 29 -23.52 0.31 19.32
N ILE A 30 -22.53 0.59 20.18
CA ILE A 30 -21.84 1.89 20.18
C ILE A 30 -20.82 1.87 19.02
N PRO A 31 -20.96 2.73 18.00
CA PRO A 31 -20.04 2.75 16.87
C PRO A 31 -18.64 3.12 17.32
N HIS A 32 -17.67 2.21 17.25
CA HIS A 32 -16.32 2.44 17.77
C HIS A 32 -15.28 2.16 16.68
N ALA A 33 -14.55 3.19 16.25
CA ALA A 33 -13.56 3.08 15.19
C ALA A 33 -12.42 2.11 15.55
N HIS A 34 -12.11 1.13 14.68
CA HIS A 34 -11.07 0.13 14.97
C HIS A 34 -10.38 -0.38 13.70
N ALA A 35 -9.53 0.46 13.10
CA ALA A 35 -9.09 0.24 11.73
C ALA A 35 -8.31 -1.05 11.48
N CYS A 36 -7.49 -1.45 12.44
CA CYS A 36 -6.74 -2.70 12.37
C CYS A 36 -7.51 -3.94 12.87
N GLY A 37 -8.83 -3.85 13.05
CA GLY A 37 -9.63 -4.95 13.61
C GLY A 37 -9.32 -5.24 15.08
N GLY A 38 -8.89 -4.24 15.86
CA GLY A 38 -8.58 -4.41 17.28
C GLY A 38 -7.20 -5.02 17.60
N LYS A 39 -6.28 -5.04 16.62
CA LYS A 39 -4.93 -5.66 16.76
C LYS A 39 -3.85 -4.72 17.34
N ALA A 40 -4.21 -3.52 17.79
CA ALA A 40 -3.29 -2.46 18.22
C ALA A 40 -2.21 -2.06 17.19
N ARG A 41 -2.58 -2.07 15.91
CA ARG A 41 -1.76 -1.56 14.80
C ARG A 41 -2.18 -0.15 14.34
N CYS A 42 -3.28 0.38 14.87
CA CYS A 42 -3.76 1.74 14.67
C CYS A 42 -4.22 2.34 16.00
N SER A 43 -4.36 3.67 16.05
CA SER A 43 -4.85 4.39 17.24
C SER A 43 -6.30 4.87 17.10
N THR A 44 -7.05 4.41 16.11
CA THR A 44 -8.44 4.85 15.87
C THR A 44 -9.38 4.49 17.01
N CYS A 45 -9.15 3.37 17.69
CA CYS A 45 -9.93 2.94 18.87
C CYS A 45 -9.48 3.61 20.17
N ARG A 46 -8.65 4.65 20.09
CA ARG A 46 -8.19 5.33 21.30
C ARG A 46 -9.38 5.93 22.03
N VAL A 47 -9.31 5.92 23.34
CA VAL A 47 -10.25 6.58 24.24
C VAL A 47 -9.45 7.43 25.22
N ILE A 48 -10.05 8.51 25.69
CA ILE A 48 -9.51 9.32 26.77
C ILE A 48 -10.27 8.90 28.03
N ILE A 49 -9.57 8.32 29.00
CA ILE A 49 -10.15 8.00 30.30
C ILE A 49 -10.25 9.30 31.10
N LEU A 50 -11.47 9.70 31.43
CA LEU A 50 -11.76 10.91 32.20
C LEU A 50 -11.76 10.62 33.71
N GLU A 51 -12.30 9.46 34.10
CA GLU A 51 -12.40 9.02 35.50
C GLU A 51 -12.17 7.51 35.58
N GLY A 52 -11.52 7.03 36.65
CA GLY A 52 -11.27 5.60 36.89
C GLY A 52 -10.05 5.02 36.15
N LEU A 53 -9.01 5.81 35.91
CA LEU A 53 -7.81 5.33 35.22
C LEU A 53 -7.11 4.18 35.97
N GLU A 54 -7.15 4.20 37.30
CA GLU A 54 -6.69 3.16 38.21
C GLU A 54 -7.43 1.82 38.02
N HIS A 55 -8.64 1.85 37.45
CA HIS A 55 -9.42 0.66 37.13
C HIS A 55 -9.10 0.08 35.74
N CYS A 56 -8.21 0.70 34.98
CA CYS A 56 -7.74 0.17 33.70
C CYS A 56 -6.58 -0.80 33.92
N THR A 57 -6.60 -1.93 33.21
CA THR A 57 -5.46 -2.84 33.23
C THR A 57 -4.18 -2.15 32.71
N PRO A 58 -2.99 -2.55 33.21
CA PRO A 58 -1.73 -2.02 32.70
C PRO A 58 -1.58 -2.21 31.18
N ARG A 59 -0.94 -1.25 30.51
CA ARG A 59 -0.72 -1.33 29.06
C ARG A 59 0.03 -2.61 28.71
N ASN A 60 -0.57 -3.43 27.84
CA ASN A 60 0.12 -4.59 27.30
C ASN A 60 1.28 -4.18 26.35
N ALA A 61 2.06 -5.14 25.85
CA ALA A 61 3.22 -4.84 25.00
C ALA A 61 2.85 -4.09 23.70
N LYS A 62 1.71 -4.42 23.07
CA LYS A 62 1.25 -3.78 21.83
C LYS A 62 0.82 -2.34 22.08
N GLU A 63 0.03 -2.13 23.12
CA GLU A 63 -0.42 -0.79 23.52
C GLU A 63 0.76 0.10 23.94
N ARG A 64 1.71 -0.42 24.74
CA ARG A 64 2.92 0.34 25.12
C ARG A 64 3.72 0.79 23.91
N LYS A 65 3.91 -0.08 22.92
CA LYS A 65 4.65 0.26 21.69
C LYS A 65 3.98 1.40 20.93
N LEU A 66 2.66 1.34 20.74
CA LEU A 66 1.93 2.37 20.01
C LEU A 66 1.85 3.68 20.80
N ALA A 67 1.61 3.59 22.12
CA ALA A 67 1.56 4.74 23.01
C ALA A 67 2.90 5.48 23.07
N ALA A 68 4.02 4.76 23.13
CA ALA A 68 5.35 5.38 23.08
C ALA A 68 5.60 6.08 21.73
N ARG A 69 5.22 5.45 20.62
CA ARG A 69 5.38 6.03 19.27
C ARG A 69 4.54 7.28 19.04
N LEU A 70 3.34 7.37 19.64
CA LEU A 70 2.42 8.49 19.47
C LEU A 70 2.42 9.46 20.67
N HIS A 71 3.33 9.26 21.64
CA HIS A 71 3.46 10.07 22.85
C HIS A 71 2.17 10.19 23.66
N PHE A 72 1.44 9.08 23.83
CA PHE A 72 0.20 9.06 24.59
C PHE A 72 0.45 9.13 26.10
N GLY A 73 -0.14 10.16 26.73
CA GLY A 73 -0.31 10.25 28.17
C GLY A 73 -1.08 9.04 28.73
N PRO A 74 -0.96 8.75 30.03
CA PRO A 74 -1.53 7.54 30.63
C PRO A 74 -3.06 7.45 30.47
N GLU A 75 -3.75 8.58 30.39
CA GLU A 75 -5.20 8.71 30.17
C GLU A 75 -5.65 8.28 28.78
N ILE A 76 -4.76 8.32 27.78
CA ILE A 76 -5.08 7.86 26.43
C ILE A 76 -4.82 6.35 26.35
N ARG A 77 -5.88 5.59 26.21
CA ARG A 77 -5.86 4.12 26.17
C ARG A 77 -6.36 3.59 24.85
N LEU A 78 -5.87 2.42 24.42
CA LEU A 78 -6.44 1.72 23.27
C LEU A 78 -7.60 0.85 23.74
N ALA A 79 -8.82 1.14 23.29
CA ALA A 79 -10.00 0.38 23.70
C ALA A 79 -9.91 -1.10 23.34
N CYS A 80 -9.20 -1.45 22.25
CA CYS A 80 -9.00 -2.85 21.87
C CYS A 80 -8.06 -3.64 22.78
N GLN A 81 -7.24 -2.96 23.60
CA GLN A 81 -6.24 -3.60 24.46
C GLN A 81 -6.55 -3.44 25.94
N THR A 82 -7.27 -2.38 26.31
CA THR A 82 -7.57 -2.04 27.70
C THR A 82 -8.78 -2.82 28.17
N LYS A 83 -8.62 -3.49 29.31
CA LYS A 83 -9.68 -4.17 30.06
C LYS A 83 -9.88 -3.44 31.38
N LEU A 84 -10.99 -3.71 32.05
CA LEU A 84 -11.41 -2.96 33.23
C LEU A 84 -11.61 -3.87 34.42
N ILE A 85 -11.18 -3.43 35.59
CA ILE A 85 -11.43 -4.09 36.88
C ILE A 85 -12.42 -3.30 37.76
N GLY A 86 -12.88 -2.15 37.27
CA GLY A 86 -13.77 -1.23 37.99
C GLY A 86 -14.38 -0.20 37.03
N ASN A 87 -15.19 0.70 37.57
CA ASN A 87 -15.97 1.64 36.77
C ASN A 87 -15.08 2.71 36.15
N VAL A 88 -15.35 3.07 34.89
CA VAL A 88 -14.62 4.11 34.18
C VAL A 88 -15.56 5.01 33.40
N LYS A 89 -15.17 6.28 33.31
CA LYS A 89 -15.78 7.24 32.40
C LYS A 89 -14.78 7.55 31.30
N LEU A 90 -15.19 7.40 30.05
CA LEU A 90 -14.30 7.62 28.91
C LEU A 90 -14.95 8.50 27.85
N ARG A 91 -14.10 9.18 27.09
CA ARG A 91 -14.47 9.94 25.90
C ARG A 91 -13.87 9.28 24.67
N ARG A 92 -14.73 8.95 23.70
CA ARG A 92 -14.30 8.53 22.37
C ARG A 92 -13.96 9.79 21.56
N PRO A 93 -12.90 9.77 20.73
CA PRO A 93 -12.46 10.91 19.94
C PRO A 93 -13.36 11.20 18.72
N VAL A 94 -14.54 10.58 18.62
CA VAL A 94 -15.51 10.88 17.55
C VAL A 94 -15.94 12.34 17.71
N LEU A 95 -15.59 13.18 16.74
CA LEU A 95 -15.80 14.63 16.81
C LEU A 95 -17.20 15.02 16.34
N ASP A 96 -17.77 14.31 15.37
CA ASP A 96 -19.07 14.63 14.77
C ASP A 96 -19.71 13.45 13.99
N ALA A 97 -20.85 13.71 13.34
CA ALA A 97 -21.57 12.73 12.52
C ALA A 97 -20.75 12.23 11.32
N VAL A 98 -19.82 13.03 10.80
CA VAL A 98 -18.94 12.65 9.68
C VAL A 98 -17.92 11.62 10.14
N ASP A 99 -17.33 11.79 11.33
CA ASP A 99 -16.45 10.79 11.93
C ASP A 99 -17.18 9.45 12.17
N VAL A 100 -18.45 9.48 12.56
CA VAL A 100 -19.26 8.26 12.72
C VAL A 100 -19.45 7.57 11.36
N GLU A 101 -19.79 8.32 10.31
CA GLU A 101 -19.99 7.78 8.96
C GLU A 101 -18.68 7.18 8.40
N LEU A 102 -17.57 7.91 8.45
CA LEU A 102 -16.26 7.48 7.96
C LEU A 102 -15.68 6.27 8.71
N THR A 103 -16.02 6.12 9.99
CA THR A 103 -15.54 5.00 10.82
C THR A 103 -16.51 3.82 10.87
N SER A 104 -17.74 4.01 10.39
CA SER A 104 -18.70 2.94 10.23
C SER A 104 -18.17 1.98 9.16
N GLN A 105 -17.91 0.73 9.55
CA GLN A 105 -17.48 -0.34 8.64
C GLN A 105 -18.62 -0.81 7.72
N ILE A 106 -19.61 0.06 7.46
CA ILE A 106 -20.74 -0.26 6.60
C ILE A 106 -20.18 -0.32 5.19
N LYS A 107 -20.10 -1.54 4.65
CA LYS A 107 -19.73 -1.80 3.25
C LYS A 107 -20.81 -1.20 2.33
N THR A 108 -20.73 0.09 2.04
CA THR A 108 -21.49 0.70 0.94
C THR A 108 -20.71 0.51 -0.36
N GLY A 109 -20.69 -0.72 -0.87
CA GLY A 109 -20.22 -1.04 -2.23
C GLY A 109 -19.29 -2.24 -2.36
N PRO A 110 -19.03 -2.69 -3.61
CA PRO A 110 -18.21 -3.86 -3.93
C PRO A 110 -16.69 -3.64 -3.78
N ILE A 111 -16.25 -2.40 -3.58
CA ILE A 111 -14.82 -2.03 -3.50
C ILE A 111 -14.50 -1.79 -2.03
N LEU A 112 -13.67 -2.68 -1.45
CA LEU A 112 -12.89 -2.61 -0.20
C LEU A 112 -13.36 -1.65 0.92
N SER A 113 -13.38 -2.16 2.16
CA SER A 113 -13.76 -1.39 3.36
C SER A 113 -13.10 0.00 3.43
N PRO A 114 -13.84 1.08 3.76
CA PRO A 114 -13.29 2.46 3.91
C PRO A 114 -12.11 2.54 4.89
N VAL A 115 -12.09 1.59 5.82
CA VAL A 115 -11.14 1.46 6.91
C VAL A 115 -9.81 0.82 6.46
N GLY A 116 -9.81 0.20 5.28
CA GLY A 116 -8.68 -0.48 4.65
C GLY A 116 -8.49 -1.94 5.09
N GLU A 117 -7.87 -2.74 4.22
CA GLU A 117 -7.53 -4.14 4.41
C GLU A 117 -6.01 -4.33 4.37
N GLU A 118 -5.46 -5.06 5.34
CA GLU A 118 -4.04 -5.37 5.35
C GLU A 118 -3.75 -6.56 4.42
N LYS A 119 -2.91 -6.35 3.41
CA LYS A 119 -2.55 -7.38 2.43
C LYS A 119 -1.07 -7.27 2.04
N ARG A 120 -0.48 -8.40 1.64
CA ARG A 120 0.81 -8.39 0.94
C ARG A 120 0.54 -8.34 -0.56
N ILE A 121 1.09 -7.34 -1.22
CA ILE A 121 0.92 -7.11 -2.66
C ILE A 121 2.26 -6.77 -3.30
N ALA A 122 2.33 -6.84 -4.62
CA ALA A 122 3.47 -6.30 -5.36
C ALA A 122 3.19 -4.87 -5.81
N ILE A 123 4.16 -3.99 -5.59
CA ILE A 123 4.09 -2.56 -5.88
C ILE A 123 5.17 -2.28 -6.92
N LEU A 124 4.76 -1.72 -8.05
CA LEU A 124 5.64 -1.32 -9.14
C LEU A 124 5.64 0.21 -9.22
N PHE A 125 6.83 0.79 -9.19
CA PHE A 125 7.07 2.17 -9.58
C PHE A 125 7.83 2.18 -10.90
N ALA A 126 7.41 3.07 -11.81
CA ALA A 126 8.14 3.35 -13.03
C ALA A 126 8.26 4.86 -13.24
N ASP A 127 9.42 5.30 -13.70
CA ASP A 127 9.78 6.71 -13.91
C ASP A 127 10.52 6.88 -15.24
N ILE A 128 10.36 8.02 -15.92
CA ILE A 128 11.04 8.27 -17.20
C ILE A 128 12.42 8.89 -16.92
N SER A 129 13.46 8.17 -17.29
CA SER A 129 14.82 8.68 -17.21
C SER A 129 15.06 9.79 -18.23
N GLY A 130 15.44 10.98 -17.74
CA GLY A 130 15.75 12.13 -18.59
C GLY A 130 14.51 12.91 -19.05
N TYR A 131 13.35 12.70 -18.41
CA TYR A 131 12.12 13.38 -18.78
C TYR A 131 12.23 14.90 -18.79
N THR A 132 12.89 15.50 -17.80
CA THR A 132 13.07 16.96 -17.75
C THR A 132 13.72 17.49 -19.03
N SER A 133 14.84 16.89 -19.44
CA SER A 133 15.55 17.26 -20.66
C SER A 133 14.73 17.00 -21.92
N PHE A 134 13.93 15.92 -21.93
CA PHE A 134 12.99 15.63 -23.02
C PHE A 134 11.90 16.71 -23.12
N ALA A 135 11.25 17.03 -22.00
CA ALA A 135 10.14 17.96 -21.91
C ALA A 135 10.53 19.41 -22.23
N GLU A 136 11.72 19.85 -21.81
CA GLU A 136 12.26 21.17 -22.15
C GLU A 136 12.61 21.32 -23.63
N SER A 137 12.85 20.21 -24.33
CA SER A 137 13.26 20.22 -25.75
C SER A 137 12.11 20.21 -26.75
N LEU A 138 10.86 20.11 -26.30
CA LEU A 138 9.69 19.99 -27.16
C LEU A 138 8.59 20.99 -26.77
N PRO A 139 7.74 21.40 -27.75
CA PRO A 139 6.51 22.13 -27.44
C PRO A 139 5.62 21.36 -26.44
N PRO A 140 4.95 22.03 -25.49
CA PRO A 140 4.15 21.34 -24.46
C PRO A 140 3.07 20.39 -25.02
N TYR A 141 2.46 20.70 -26.16
CA TYR A 141 1.47 19.82 -26.79
C TYR A 141 2.08 18.52 -27.32
N ASP A 142 3.33 18.56 -27.80
CA ASP A 142 4.05 17.37 -28.24
C ASP A 142 4.45 16.51 -27.04
N VAL A 143 4.89 17.13 -25.94
CA VAL A 143 5.15 16.43 -24.67
C VAL A 143 3.89 15.70 -24.19
N ILE A 144 2.73 16.37 -24.21
CA ILE A 144 1.45 15.75 -23.85
C ILE A 144 1.10 14.59 -24.80
N HIS A 145 1.33 14.73 -26.10
CA HIS A 145 1.08 13.66 -27.07
C HIS A 145 1.92 12.42 -26.77
N VAL A 146 3.22 12.61 -26.54
CA VAL A 146 4.17 11.53 -26.21
C VAL A 146 3.80 10.86 -24.89
N LEU A 147 3.50 11.64 -23.84
CA LEU A 147 3.09 11.10 -22.54
C LEU A 147 1.79 10.29 -22.64
N ARG A 148 0.78 10.77 -23.36
CA ARG A 148 -0.47 10.02 -23.57
C ARG A 148 -0.20 8.68 -24.23
N ARG A 149 0.66 8.64 -25.25
CA ARG A 149 1.03 7.40 -25.93
C ARG A 149 1.80 6.46 -25.02
N TYR A 150 2.76 6.99 -24.25
CA TYR A 150 3.50 6.24 -23.25
C TYR A 150 2.58 5.62 -22.19
N PHE A 151 1.76 6.43 -21.50
CA PHE A 151 0.86 5.95 -20.46
C PHE A 151 -0.19 4.97 -20.99
N HIS A 152 -0.66 5.14 -22.22
CA HIS A 152 -1.56 4.17 -22.86
C HIS A 152 -0.89 2.80 -23.06
N LEU A 153 0.36 2.76 -23.51
CA LEU A 153 1.11 1.51 -23.65
C LEU A 153 1.37 0.87 -22.29
N MET A 154 1.84 1.63 -21.31
CA MET A 154 2.12 1.12 -19.96
C MET A 154 0.84 0.59 -19.31
N GLY A 155 -0.27 1.33 -19.40
CA GLY A 155 -1.56 0.93 -18.87
C GLY A 155 -2.07 -0.38 -19.44
N LYS A 156 -1.95 -0.60 -20.74
CA LYS A 156 -2.30 -1.89 -21.37
C LYS A 156 -1.45 -3.05 -20.86
N ILE A 157 -0.15 -2.84 -20.68
CA ILE A 157 0.79 -3.87 -20.20
C ILE A 157 0.52 -4.20 -18.73
N ILE A 158 0.29 -3.20 -17.90
CA ILE A 158 -0.03 -3.39 -16.48
C ILE A 158 -1.36 -4.15 -16.34
N ALA A 159 -2.40 -3.71 -17.05
CA ALA A 159 -3.73 -4.33 -16.99
C ALA A 159 -3.71 -5.80 -17.44
N ARG A 160 -3.05 -6.13 -18.57
CA ARG A 160 -2.99 -7.53 -19.06
C ARG A 160 -2.21 -8.48 -18.15
N ASN A 161 -1.35 -7.94 -17.28
CA ASN A 161 -0.62 -8.70 -16.27
C ASN A 161 -1.35 -8.72 -14.91
N GLY A 162 -2.60 -8.26 -14.83
CA GLY A 162 -3.38 -8.27 -13.59
C GLY A 162 -3.06 -7.13 -12.62
N GLY A 163 -2.38 -6.09 -13.10
CA GLY A 163 -2.06 -4.90 -12.32
C GLY A 163 -3.09 -3.79 -12.47
N TYR A 164 -3.12 -2.90 -11.49
CA TYR A 164 -3.96 -1.70 -11.46
C TYR A 164 -3.08 -0.47 -11.26
N ILE A 165 -3.21 0.54 -12.14
CA ILE A 165 -2.53 1.83 -11.95
C ILE A 165 -3.29 2.60 -10.86
N SER A 166 -2.65 2.71 -9.71
CA SER A 166 -3.18 3.47 -8.57
C SER A 166 -2.97 4.98 -8.70
N ASP A 167 -1.84 5.40 -9.28
CA ASP A 167 -1.58 6.83 -9.46
C ASP A 167 -0.58 7.11 -10.58
N TYR A 168 -0.68 8.33 -11.12
CA TYR A 168 0.32 8.91 -12.02
C TYR A 168 1.08 9.97 -11.24
N VAL A 169 2.39 9.81 -11.09
CA VAL A 169 3.22 10.66 -10.23
C VAL A 169 4.23 11.39 -11.10
N GLY A 170 3.88 12.61 -11.53
CA GLY A 170 4.68 13.35 -12.51
C GLY A 170 4.69 12.65 -13.86
N ASP A 171 5.88 12.29 -14.34
CA ASP A 171 6.14 11.49 -15.53
C ASP A 171 6.18 9.97 -15.28
N GLY A 172 6.10 9.56 -14.00
CA GLY A 172 6.04 8.18 -13.57
C GLY A 172 4.64 7.67 -13.26
N LEU A 173 4.58 6.41 -12.84
CA LEU A 173 3.36 5.74 -12.40
C LEU A 173 3.61 4.80 -11.22
N MET A 174 2.55 4.56 -10.45
CA MET A 174 2.49 3.54 -9.41
C MET A 174 1.42 2.52 -9.77
N ALA A 175 1.81 1.25 -9.84
CA ALA A 175 0.90 0.13 -10.09
C ALA A 175 0.92 -0.89 -8.95
N LEU A 176 -0.25 -1.47 -8.69
CA LEU A 176 -0.49 -2.44 -7.63
C LEU A 176 -0.91 -3.77 -8.26
N PHE A 177 -0.33 -4.87 -7.80
CA PHE A 177 -0.61 -6.22 -8.28
C PHE A 177 -1.04 -7.09 -7.10
N GLY A 178 -2.08 -7.90 -7.33
CA GLY A 178 -2.64 -8.78 -6.31
C GLY A 178 -3.62 -8.12 -5.34
N ILE A 179 -4.34 -7.10 -5.80
CA ILE A 179 -5.43 -6.44 -5.05
C ILE A 179 -6.51 -7.46 -4.70
N GLU A 180 -6.94 -8.28 -5.65
CA GLU A 180 -7.95 -9.33 -5.44
C GLU A 180 -7.30 -10.65 -5.03
N ASP A 181 -6.31 -11.13 -5.78
CA ASP A 181 -5.55 -12.35 -5.46
C ASP A 181 -4.04 -12.08 -5.44
N ALA A 182 -3.42 -12.29 -4.28
CA ALA A 182 -1.98 -12.09 -4.12
C ALA A 182 -1.13 -13.20 -4.77
N THR A 183 -1.76 -14.31 -5.18
CA THR A 183 -1.07 -15.45 -5.79
C THR A 183 -0.39 -15.04 -7.09
N GLY A 184 0.94 -15.15 -7.13
CA GLY A 184 1.73 -14.78 -8.30
C GLY A 184 1.89 -13.27 -8.54
N ALA A 185 1.39 -12.41 -7.64
CA ALA A 185 1.44 -10.95 -7.79
C ALA A 185 2.87 -10.41 -8.01
N ALA A 186 3.86 -10.96 -7.29
CA ALA A 186 5.26 -10.60 -7.46
C ALA A 186 5.78 -10.91 -8.88
N PHE A 187 5.43 -12.07 -9.42
CA PHE A 187 5.83 -12.46 -10.77
C PHE A 187 5.11 -11.63 -11.84
N GLN A 188 3.80 -11.40 -11.67
CA GLN A 188 3.01 -10.54 -12.55
C GLN A 188 3.59 -9.12 -12.65
N ALA A 189 3.96 -8.52 -11.52
CA ALA A 189 4.61 -7.22 -11.49
C ALA A 189 5.97 -7.23 -12.21
N VAL A 190 6.78 -8.26 -12.00
CA VAL A 190 8.08 -8.37 -12.67
C VAL A 190 7.93 -8.59 -14.18
N LYS A 191 7.00 -9.46 -14.59
CA LYS A 191 6.66 -9.68 -16.00
C LYS A 191 6.18 -8.39 -16.67
N ALA A 192 5.28 -7.65 -16.02
CA ALA A 192 4.85 -6.35 -16.51
C ALA A 192 6.03 -5.39 -16.69
N GLY A 193 6.95 -5.30 -15.71
CA GLY A 193 8.13 -4.45 -15.81
C GLY A 193 9.05 -4.80 -16.98
N VAL A 194 9.28 -6.09 -17.26
CA VAL A 194 10.06 -6.54 -18.43
C VAL A 194 9.36 -6.12 -19.73
N GLU A 195 8.06 -6.39 -19.84
CA GLU A 195 7.27 -6.03 -21.03
C GLU A 195 7.19 -4.50 -21.24
N MET A 196 7.19 -3.70 -20.16
CA MET A 196 7.23 -2.24 -20.22
C MET A 196 8.55 -1.74 -20.81
N LEU A 197 9.69 -2.32 -20.41
CA LEU A 197 10.99 -1.99 -20.99
C LEU A 197 11.03 -2.28 -22.50
N GLU A 198 10.58 -3.47 -22.90
CA GLU A 198 10.51 -3.85 -24.32
C GLU A 198 9.58 -2.93 -25.13
N ALA A 199 8.48 -2.46 -24.52
CA ALA A 199 7.55 -1.56 -25.18
C ALA A 199 8.15 -0.16 -25.40
N VAL A 200 8.95 0.34 -24.44
CA VAL A 200 9.69 1.60 -24.61
C VAL A 200 10.76 1.47 -25.69
N GLU A 201 11.47 0.34 -25.74
CA GLU A 201 12.44 0.07 -26.81
C GLU A 201 11.79 0.06 -28.20
N LYS A 202 10.57 -0.47 -28.32
CA LYS A 202 9.78 -0.43 -29.56
C LYS A 202 9.19 0.95 -29.87
N LEU A 203 8.99 1.81 -28.87
CA LEU A 203 8.49 3.17 -29.03
C LEU A 203 9.60 4.13 -29.50
N ASN A 204 10.84 3.91 -29.04
CA ASN A 204 11.96 4.82 -29.31
C ASN A 204 12.23 5.09 -30.80
N PRO A 205 12.19 4.11 -31.74
CA PRO A 205 12.38 4.40 -33.16
C PRO A 205 11.37 5.42 -33.72
N TYR A 206 10.13 5.38 -33.24
CA TYR A 206 9.11 6.37 -33.61
C TYR A 206 9.45 7.75 -33.04
N LEU A 207 9.89 7.82 -31.78
CA LEU A 207 10.26 9.08 -31.14
C LEU A 207 11.49 9.71 -31.81
N GLU A 208 12.47 8.89 -32.19
CA GLU A 208 13.65 9.36 -32.91
C GLU A 208 13.30 9.90 -34.29
N ALA A 209 12.41 9.21 -35.04
CA ALA A 209 11.99 9.66 -36.36
C ALA A 209 11.20 10.98 -36.32
N MET A 210 10.33 11.16 -35.32
CA MET A 210 9.43 12.33 -35.25
C MET A 210 10.03 13.51 -34.49
N TYR A 211 10.86 13.25 -33.48
CA TYR A 211 11.32 14.24 -32.51
C TYR A 211 12.84 14.28 -32.35
N GLN A 212 13.60 13.36 -32.97
CA GLN A 212 15.05 13.20 -32.77
C GLN A 212 15.43 13.03 -31.29
N ARG A 213 14.58 12.30 -30.56
CA ARG A 213 14.71 12.05 -29.13
C ARG A 213 14.26 10.64 -28.82
N SER A 214 14.83 10.08 -27.76
CA SER A 214 14.38 8.86 -27.11
C SER A 214 14.46 9.04 -25.60
N PHE A 215 13.81 8.13 -24.88
CA PHE A 215 13.94 8.06 -23.43
C PHE A 215 14.03 6.60 -22.98
N GLN A 216 14.43 6.43 -21.71
CA GLN A 216 14.42 5.15 -21.03
C GLN A 216 13.51 5.25 -19.83
N ILE A 217 13.09 4.11 -19.29
CA ILE A 217 12.38 4.06 -18.01
C ILE A 217 13.20 3.31 -16.98
N ARG A 218 13.03 3.70 -15.72
CA ARG A 218 13.51 2.97 -14.56
C ARG A 218 12.33 2.34 -13.85
N ILE A 219 12.48 1.10 -13.40
CA ILE A 219 11.43 0.34 -12.75
C ILE A 219 11.95 -0.21 -11.42
N GLY A 220 11.14 -0.10 -10.38
CA GLY A 220 11.37 -0.71 -9.08
C GLY A 220 10.17 -1.54 -8.65
N VAL A 221 10.39 -2.78 -8.21
CA VAL A 221 9.31 -3.65 -7.70
C VAL A 221 9.63 -4.19 -6.31
N HIS A 222 8.67 -4.03 -5.40
CA HIS A 222 8.71 -4.60 -4.06
C HIS A 222 7.44 -5.41 -3.75
N TYR A 223 7.60 -6.58 -3.13
CA TYR A 223 6.50 -7.39 -2.61
C TYR A 223 6.44 -7.30 -1.08
N GLY A 224 5.46 -6.55 -0.55
CA GLY A 224 5.44 -6.20 0.87
C GLY A 224 4.04 -5.94 1.44
N PRO A 225 3.93 -5.82 2.77
CA PRO A 225 2.67 -5.54 3.43
C PRO A 225 2.23 -4.09 3.25
N VAL A 226 0.96 -3.89 2.91
CA VAL A 226 0.29 -2.59 2.82
C VAL A 226 -1.09 -2.66 3.46
N VAL A 227 -1.67 -1.49 3.72
CA VAL A 227 -3.09 -1.33 3.94
C VAL A 227 -3.70 -0.80 2.64
N LEU A 228 -4.56 -1.59 2.01
CA LEU A 228 -5.36 -1.21 0.84
C LEU A 228 -6.65 -0.56 1.30
N GLY A 229 -6.92 0.67 0.89
CA GLY A 229 -8.18 1.35 1.20
C GLY A 229 -8.58 2.32 0.11
N THR A 230 -9.82 2.77 0.10
CA THR A 230 -10.26 3.86 -0.77
C THR A 230 -10.00 5.20 -0.09
N ILE A 231 -9.36 6.12 -0.81
CA ILE A 231 -9.16 7.50 -0.35
C ILE A 231 -9.77 8.42 -1.40
N GLY A 232 -10.58 9.37 -0.96
CA GLY A 232 -11.19 10.37 -1.82
C GLY A 232 -12.53 10.84 -1.29
N ILE A 233 -13.12 11.79 -2.00
CA ILE A 233 -14.51 12.22 -1.81
C ILE A 233 -15.41 11.40 -2.73
N ALA A 234 -16.70 11.26 -2.41
CA ALA A 234 -17.68 10.37 -3.07
C ALA A 234 -17.40 10.03 -4.55
N ASN A 235 -17.33 11.02 -5.43
CA ASN A 235 -17.18 10.84 -6.88
C ASN A 235 -15.73 10.67 -7.38
N MET A 236 -14.75 10.73 -6.47
CA MET A 236 -13.31 10.65 -6.75
C MET A 236 -12.60 9.69 -5.78
N MET A 237 -13.24 8.56 -5.46
CA MET A 237 -12.58 7.52 -4.67
C MET A 237 -11.51 6.81 -5.52
N LYS A 238 -10.28 6.80 -5.02
CA LYS A 238 -9.18 6.02 -5.60
C LYS A 238 -8.77 4.92 -4.65
N LEU A 239 -8.42 3.76 -5.19
CA LEU A 239 -7.74 2.73 -4.41
C LEU A 239 -6.32 3.19 -4.09
N ALA A 240 -6.00 3.24 -2.81
CA ALA A 240 -4.70 3.62 -2.29
C ALA A 240 -4.07 2.45 -1.54
N ALA A 241 -2.77 2.26 -1.73
CA ALA A 241 -1.94 1.44 -0.86
C ALA A 241 -1.20 2.37 0.10
N ILE A 242 -1.28 2.08 1.39
CA ILE A 242 -0.61 2.84 2.45
C ILE A 242 0.34 1.90 3.18
N GLY A 243 1.59 2.30 3.33
CA GLY A 243 2.56 1.56 4.14
C GLY A 243 4.00 1.87 3.78
N ASP A 244 4.91 1.40 4.64
CA ASP A 244 6.35 1.53 4.41
C ASP A 244 6.81 0.79 3.14
N ALA A 245 6.09 -0.27 2.74
CA ALA A 245 6.35 -1.02 1.51
C ALA A 245 6.18 -0.16 0.24
N VAL A 246 5.23 0.79 0.21
CA VAL A 246 5.03 1.70 -0.93
C VAL A 246 6.24 2.64 -1.09
N ASN A 247 6.67 3.24 0.03
CA ASN A 247 7.86 4.09 0.05
C ASN A 247 9.14 3.30 -0.25
N PHE A 248 9.21 2.03 0.15
CA PHE A 248 10.35 1.18 -0.17
C PHE A 248 10.40 0.85 -1.66
N ALA A 249 9.26 0.56 -2.30
CA ALA A 249 9.17 0.33 -3.74
C ALA A 249 9.64 1.54 -4.57
N SER A 250 9.20 2.76 -4.22
CA SER A 250 9.65 3.97 -4.93
C SER A 250 11.14 4.24 -4.75
N ARG A 251 11.71 3.91 -3.59
CA ARG A 251 13.16 4.01 -3.35
C ARG A 251 13.96 2.99 -4.14
N ILE A 252 13.43 1.78 -4.38
CA ILE A 252 14.06 0.78 -5.25
C ILE A 252 14.07 1.26 -6.69
N GLU A 253 12.97 1.87 -7.17
CA GLU A 253 12.97 2.51 -8.50
C GLU A 253 14.08 3.56 -8.56
N ALA A 254 14.12 4.50 -7.61
CA ALA A 254 15.11 5.57 -7.61
C ALA A 254 16.56 5.06 -7.51
N ALA A 255 16.79 3.93 -6.85
CA ALA A 255 18.10 3.29 -6.72
C ALA A 255 18.70 2.89 -8.08
N ASN A 256 17.88 2.66 -9.12
CA ASN A 256 18.36 2.37 -10.46
C ASN A 256 19.35 3.44 -10.96
N LYS A 257 19.14 4.72 -10.61
CA LYS A 257 20.04 5.82 -10.98
C LYS A 257 21.43 5.67 -10.35
N GLN A 258 21.49 5.17 -9.12
CA GLN A 258 22.74 4.98 -8.38
C GLN A 258 23.51 3.76 -8.89
N VAL A 259 22.79 2.69 -9.23
CA VAL A 259 23.37 1.42 -9.69
C VAL A 259 23.69 1.44 -11.20
N GLY A 260 23.04 2.31 -11.97
CA GLY A 260 23.17 2.36 -13.42
C GLY A 260 22.32 1.31 -14.15
N THR A 261 21.21 0.89 -13.55
CA THR A 261 20.31 -0.15 -14.07
C THR A 261 18.98 0.43 -14.56
N LYS A 262 18.16 -0.38 -15.22
CA LYS A 262 16.79 -0.01 -15.62
C LYS A 262 15.71 -0.68 -14.80
N PHE A 263 15.99 -1.83 -14.20
CA PHE A 263 14.99 -2.58 -13.44
C PHE A 263 15.60 -3.27 -12.22
N LEU A 264 15.20 -2.80 -11.03
CA LEU A 264 15.55 -3.40 -9.76
C LEU A 264 14.33 -4.01 -9.06
N ILE A 265 14.59 -5.10 -8.34
CA ILE A 265 13.65 -5.74 -7.44
C ILE A 265 14.24 -5.86 -6.04
N SER A 266 13.39 -5.76 -5.01
CA SER A 266 13.80 -6.05 -3.64
C SER A 266 14.16 -7.53 -3.43
N GLU A 267 14.91 -7.83 -2.37
CA GLU A 267 15.14 -9.19 -1.90
C GLU A 267 13.84 -9.97 -1.64
N ASP A 268 12.84 -9.35 -0.99
CA ASP A 268 11.51 -9.96 -0.80
C ASP A 268 10.87 -10.38 -2.13
N THR A 269 10.94 -9.52 -3.15
CA THR A 269 10.43 -9.83 -4.50
C THR A 269 11.22 -10.98 -5.10
N HIS A 270 12.55 -10.93 -5.04
CA HIS A 270 13.43 -11.96 -5.60
C HIS A 270 13.12 -13.34 -5.00
N HIS A 271 12.90 -13.43 -3.69
CA HIS A 271 12.50 -14.68 -3.04
C HIS A 271 11.21 -15.28 -3.61
N GLN A 272 10.24 -14.43 -4.00
CA GLN A 272 8.99 -14.91 -4.61
C GLN A 272 9.16 -15.38 -6.07
N VAL A 273 10.12 -14.82 -6.81
CA VAL A 273 10.20 -14.99 -8.27
C VAL A 273 11.49 -15.68 -8.77
N SER A 274 12.38 -16.09 -7.87
CA SER A 274 13.72 -16.62 -8.18
C SER A 274 13.75 -17.78 -9.18
N LYS A 275 12.68 -18.57 -9.28
CA LYS A 275 12.56 -19.69 -10.25
C LYS A 275 12.07 -19.26 -11.63
N GLN A 276 11.52 -18.06 -11.76
CA GLN A 276 10.79 -17.58 -12.94
C GLN A 276 11.46 -16.37 -13.59
N VAL A 277 12.41 -15.72 -12.89
CA VAL A 277 13.06 -14.49 -13.33
C VAL A 277 14.56 -14.69 -13.29
N ARG A 278 15.26 -14.20 -14.32
CA ARG A 278 16.71 -14.14 -14.35
C ARG A 278 17.14 -12.80 -13.76
N VAL A 279 18.04 -12.85 -12.79
CA VAL A 279 18.67 -11.67 -12.20
C VAL A 279 20.17 -11.67 -12.47
N ASN A 280 20.78 -10.49 -12.45
CA ASN A 280 22.23 -10.37 -12.46
C ASN A 280 22.81 -11.04 -11.20
N ARG A 281 23.94 -11.75 -11.35
CA ARG A 281 24.52 -12.57 -10.25
C ARG A 281 25.01 -11.74 -9.07
N CYS A 282 25.40 -10.48 -9.32
CA CYS A 282 25.82 -9.58 -8.27
C CYS A 282 24.59 -8.86 -7.71
N CYS A 283 24.21 -9.21 -6.49
CA CYS A 283 23.29 -8.37 -5.74
C CYS A 283 24.00 -7.08 -5.33
N VAL A 284 23.27 -5.96 -5.30
CA VAL A 284 23.85 -4.64 -5.05
C VAL A 284 23.33 -4.13 -3.70
N PRO A 285 24.22 -3.86 -2.72
CA PRO A 285 23.82 -3.16 -1.52
C PRO A 285 23.56 -1.68 -1.87
N VAL A 286 22.39 -1.18 -1.50
CA VAL A 286 22.00 0.22 -1.71
C VAL A 286 21.56 0.85 -0.41
N THR A 287 22.03 2.08 -0.17
CA THR A 287 21.53 2.94 0.90
C THR A 287 20.30 3.68 0.39
N LEU A 288 19.14 3.39 0.97
CA LEU A 288 17.91 4.08 0.59
C LEU A 288 17.73 5.32 1.44
N ARG A 289 17.48 6.47 0.79
CA ARG A 289 17.27 7.76 1.47
C ARG A 289 16.27 7.61 2.62
N GLY A 290 16.57 8.12 3.81
CA GLY A 290 15.64 8.10 4.93
C GLY A 290 15.33 6.70 5.53
N LYS A 291 16.09 5.66 5.15
CA LYS A 291 16.14 4.39 5.87
C LYS A 291 17.54 4.15 6.41
N SER A 292 17.61 3.47 7.55
CA SER A 292 18.89 3.08 8.16
C SER A 292 19.26 1.66 7.70
N GLY A 293 20.50 1.49 7.24
CA GLY A 293 21.05 0.21 6.81
C GLY A 293 21.15 0.04 5.30
N ASP A 294 21.91 -0.99 4.90
CA ASP A 294 22.09 -1.38 3.52
C ASP A 294 21.00 -2.38 3.13
N TYR A 295 20.41 -2.18 1.95
CA TYR A 295 19.38 -3.04 1.41
C TYR A 295 19.88 -3.74 0.17
N ILE A 296 19.61 -5.04 0.07
CA ILE A 296 20.00 -5.84 -1.08
C ILE A 296 18.93 -5.71 -2.17
N VAL A 297 19.36 -5.31 -3.36
CA VAL A 297 18.53 -5.28 -4.57
C VAL A 297 19.13 -6.14 -5.67
N TYR A 298 18.27 -6.60 -6.57
CA TYR A 298 18.64 -7.45 -7.70
C TYR A 298 18.23 -6.77 -9.01
N GLU A 299 19.15 -6.71 -9.97
CA GLU A 299 18.84 -6.28 -11.33
C GLU A 299 18.14 -7.40 -12.10
N VAL A 300 17.00 -7.09 -12.71
CA VAL A 300 16.28 -8.03 -13.57
C VAL A 300 16.83 -7.96 -14.99
N ILE A 301 17.30 -9.10 -15.50
CA ILE A 301 17.86 -9.26 -16.86
C ILE A 301 16.91 -10.00 -17.82
N GLY A 302 15.69 -10.30 -17.37
CA GLY A 302 14.62 -10.90 -18.16
C GLY A 302 13.95 -12.08 -17.48
N LEU A 303 12.98 -12.66 -18.18
CA LEU A 303 12.20 -13.80 -17.68
C LEU A 303 12.95 -15.12 -17.88
N GLY A 304 12.72 -16.08 -16.99
CA GLY A 304 13.27 -17.44 -17.06
C GLY A 304 12.49 -18.31 -18.05
N VAL A 305 13.15 -19.35 -18.57
CA VAL A 305 12.67 -20.19 -19.69
C VAL A 305 11.35 -20.94 -19.40
N ARG A 306 10.90 -21.04 -18.14
CA ARG A 306 9.59 -21.66 -17.79
C ARG A 306 8.38 -20.72 -17.83
N ALA A 307 8.57 -19.43 -18.11
CA ALA A 307 7.50 -18.43 -18.06
C ALA A 307 6.59 -18.38 -19.31
N LEU A 308 7.00 -19.00 -20.41
CA LEU A 308 6.33 -18.86 -21.71
C LEU A 308 5.17 -19.85 -21.95
N ASP A 309 5.02 -20.88 -21.10
CA ASP A 309 4.07 -21.98 -21.37
C ASP A 309 2.75 -21.90 -20.59
N ALA A 310 2.55 -20.88 -19.74
CA ALA A 310 1.36 -20.79 -18.90
C ALA A 310 0.17 -20.05 -19.54
N SER A 311 0.33 -19.39 -20.70
CA SER A 311 -0.76 -18.63 -21.35
C SER A 311 -1.41 -19.34 -22.54
N SER A 312 -0.98 -20.56 -22.87
CA SER A 312 -1.48 -21.35 -24.01
C SER A 312 -2.37 -22.54 -23.60
N ALA A 313 -2.50 -22.86 -22.31
CA ALA A 313 -3.25 -24.03 -21.84
C ALA A 313 -4.76 -23.81 -21.58
N GLN A 314 -5.33 -22.65 -21.91
CA GLN A 314 -6.71 -22.29 -21.54
C GLN A 314 -7.63 -22.01 -22.74
N LYS A 315 -7.28 -22.47 -23.94
CA LYS A 315 -8.07 -22.26 -25.17
C LYS A 315 -8.53 -23.51 -25.92
N THR A 316 -8.48 -24.69 -25.29
CA THR A 316 -8.91 -25.95 -25.94
C THR A 316 -9.78 -26.80 -25.01
N GLN A 317 -10.86 -26.22 -24.50
CA GLN A 317 -12.05 -26.97 -24.04
C GLN A 317 -13.27 -26.09 -24.31
N ASP A 318 -13.72 -26.10 -25.57
CA ASP A 318 -15.10 -25.82 -26.00
C ASP A 318 -15.16 -25.93 -27.53
N THR A 319 -15.25 -27.18 -28.01
CA THR A 319 -15.82 -27.58 -29.31
C THR A 319 -16.29 -29.01 -29.19
#